data_AF-A0AAQ3B1L2-F1
#
_entry.id   AF-A0AAQ3B1L2-F1
#
_cell.length_a   1.000
_cell.length_b   1.000
_cell.length_c   1.000
_cell.angle_alpha   90.00
_cell.angle_beta   90.00
_cell.angle_gamma   90.00
#
_symmetry.space_group_name_H-M   'P 1'
#
loop_
_entity.id
_entity.type
_entity.pdbx_description
1 polymer ?
#
loop_
_entity_poly.entity_id
_entity_poly.type
_entity_poly.pdbx_seq_one_letter_code
_entity_poly.pdbx_strand_id
1 'polypeptide(L)' 'MASIHGLQTKSRALFTVAKGSDISPRELANAGFLMVDGQFYPADIKQIQQRLSHDFMVWEESTPFMTVFRFQRGLN' A
#
# COMPACT_ATOMS: atom_id res chain seq x y z
N MET A 1 23.38 -19.46 22.89
CA MET A 1 23.03 -19.35 21.46
C MET A 1 22.02 -18.23 21.31
N ALA A 2 22.50 -17.00 21.09
CA ALA A 2 21.63 -15.84 20.93
C ALA A 2 21.19 -15.77 19.46
N SER A 3 19.88 -15.79 19.23
CA SER A 3 19.24 -15.76 17.92
C SER A 3 19.75 -14.60 17.08
N ILE A 4 20.17 -14.93 15.87
CA ILE A 4 20.78 -14.02 14.92
C ILE A 4 19.73 -12.99 14.49
N HIS A 5 19.97 -11.74 14.87
CA HIS A 5 19.60 -10.50 14.18
C HIS A 5 18.38 -10.59 13.24
N GLY A 6 17.23 -10.01 13.59
CA GLY A 6 17.12 -8.56 13.79
C GLY A 6 17.29 -7.74 12.50
N LEU A 7 17.22 -8.38 11.32
CA LEU A 7 17.16 -7.70 10.02
C LEU A 7 15.88 -8.11 9.28
N GLN A 8 14.72 -7.86 9.89
CA GLN A 8 13.62 -7.35 9.09
C GLN A 8 14.06 -5.94 8.72
N THR A 9 14.87 -5.81 7.67
CA THR A 9 15.03 -4.55 6.98
C THR A 9 13.62 -4.08 6.70
N LYS A 10 13.15 -3.10 7.49
CA LYS A 10 12.14 -2.16 7.06
C LYS A 10 12.70 -1.54 5.78
N SER A 11 12.60 -2.26 4.66
CA SER A 11 12.55 -1.63 3.36
C SER A 11 11.51 -0.54 3.57
N ARG A 12 11.90 0.70 3.26
CA ARG A 12 10.98 1.85 3.32
C ARG A 12 9.62 1.33 2.89
N ALA A 13 8.64 1.36 3.79
CA ALA A 13 7.41 0.59 3.64
C ALA A 13 6.64 1.21 2.48
N LEU A 14 6.98 0.75 1.27
CA LEU A 14 6.48 1.19 -0.01
C LEU A 14 5.56 0.10 -0.51
N PHE A 15 4.43 0.50 -1.07
CA PHE A 15 3.48 -0.42 -1.66
C PHE A 15 3.35 -0.15 -3.14
N THR A 16 3.01 -1.20 -3.88
CA THR A 16 2.60 -1.10 -5.27
C THR A 16 1.11 -1.34 -5.36
N VAL A 17 0.46 -0.69 -6.34
CA VAL A 17 -0.96 -0.89 -6.63
C VAL A 17 -1.11 -2.15 -7.47
N ALA A 18 -2.02 -3.05 -7.07
CA ALA A 18 -2.30 -4.27 -7.82
C ALA A 18 -2.81 -3.94 -9.23
N LYS A 19 -2.38 -4.71 -10.24
CA LYS A 19 -2.85 -4.52 -11.62
C LYS A 19 -4.37 -4.67 -11.70
N GLY A 20 -5.02 -3.76 -12.41
CA GLY A 20 -6.48 -3.71 -12.53
C GLY A 20 -7.18 -3.19 -11.28
N SER A 21 -6.46 -2.49 -10.39
CA SER A 21 -7.11 -1.68 -9.36
C SER A 21 -7.79 -0.49 -9.99
N ASP A 22 -8.92 -0.09 -9.41
CA ASP A 22 -9.69 1.06 -9.87
C ASP A 22 -9.10 2.39 -9.40
N ILE A 23 -7.93 2.43 -8.76
CA ILE A 23 -7.35 3.68 -8.23
C ILE A 23 -6.29 4.26 -9.17
N SER A 24 -6.28 5.58 -9.31
CA SER A 24 -5.25 6.31 -10.04
C SER A 24 -4.14 6.84 -9.10
N PRO A 25 -2.91 7.05 -9.62
CA PRO A 25 -1.85 7.71 -8.85
C PRO A 25 -2.23 9.10 -8.31
N ARG A 26 -3.13 9.82 -9.02
CA ARG A 26 -3.61 11.13 -8.58
C ARG A 26 -4.51 11.02 -7.34
N GLU A 27 -5.39 10.02 -7.28
CA GLU A 27 -6.24 9.79 -6.10
C GLU A 27 -5.40 9.42 -4.87
N LEU A 28 -4.33 8.63 -5.07
CA LEU A 28 -3.35 8.37 -4.02
C LEU A 28 -2.63 9.64 -3.57
N ALA A 29 -2.19 10.49 -4.50
CA ALA A 29 -1.57 11.77 -4.14
C ALA A 29 -2.54 12.69 -3.36
N ASN A 30 -3.81 12.75 -3.78
CA ASN A 30 -4.84 13.53 -3.10
C ASN A 30 -5.14 13.00 -1.69
N ALA A 31 -5.02 11.69 -1.48
CA ALA A 31 -5.11 11.05 -0.16
C ALA A 31 -3.79 11.16 0.66
N GLY A 32 -2.81 11.94 0.18
CA GLY A 32 -1.57 12.22 0.90
C GLY A 32 -0.54 11.10 0.87
N PHE A 33 -0.59 10.22 -0.14
CA PHE A 33 0.47 9.25 -0.40
C PHE A 33 1.57 9.88 -1.27
N LEU A 34 2.82 9.56 -0.94
CA LEU A 34 3.98 10.01 -1.72
C LEU A 34 4.40 8.92 -2.69
N MET A 35 4.65 9.29 -3.94
CA MET A 35 5.20 8.37 -4.94
C MET A 35 6.73 8.44 -4.94
N VAL A 36 7.40 7.30 -4.78
CA VAL A 36 8.86 7.14 -4.78
C VAL A 36 9.20 5.92 -5.65
N ASP A 37 9.98 6.11 -6.70
CA ASP A 37 10.43 5.05 -7.62
C ASP A 37 9.29 4.13 -8.14
N GLY A 38 8.13 4.73 -8.45
CA GLY A 38 6.95 4.00 -8.95
C GLY A 38 6.15 3.25 -7.88
N GLN A 39 6.49 3.43 -6.61
CA GLN A 39 5.78 2.88 -5.45
C GLN A 39 5.24 4.00 -4.56
N PHE A 40 4.40 3.66 -3.58
CA PHE A 40 3.71 4.63 -2.73
C PHE A 40 4.03 4.45 -1.25
N TYR A 41 4.13 5.56 -0.51
CA TYR A 41 4.36 5.61 0.93
C TYR A 41 3.22 6.37 1.65
N PRO A 42 2.76 5.94 2.84
CA PRO A 42 3.19 4.75 3.59
C PRO A 42 2.45 3.45 3.23
N ALA A 43 3.14 2.31 3.29
CA ALA A 43 2.58 0.97 3.12
C ALA A 43 2.02 0.37 4.42
N ASP A 44 1.14 1.11 5.08
CA ASP A 44 0.37 0.64 6.22
C ASP A 44 -1.08 0.47 5.80
N ILE A 45 -1.56 -0.77 5.74
CA ILE A 45 -2.92 -1.08 5.28
C ILE A 45 -4.00 -0.36 6.10
N LYS A 46 -3.79 -0.16 7.40
CA LYS A 46 -4.77 0.54 8.24
C LYS A 46 -4.85 2.01 7.88
N GLN A 47 -3.71 2.65 7.63
CA GLN A 47 -3.70 4.05 7.16
C GLN A 47 -4.29 4.17 5.76
N ILE A 48 -3.99 3.23 4.88
CA ILE A 48 -4.52 3.21 3.52
C ILE A 48 -6.04 3.08 3.55
N GLN A 49 -6.57 2.12 4.30
CA GLN A 49 -7.99 1.95 4.50
C GLN A 49 -8.61 3.21 5.11
N GLN A 50 -8.04 3.79 6.17
CA GLN A 50 -8.59 5.00 6.79
C GLN A 50 -8.68 6.21 5.85
N ARG A 51 -7.69 6.40 4.98
CA ARG A 51 -7.65 7.55 4.07
C ARG A 51 -8.54 7.39 2.84
N LEU A 52 -8.84 6.15 2.44
CA LEU A 52 -9.51 5.84 1.19
C LEU A 52 -10.84 5.09 1.37
N SER A 53 -11.23 4.75 2.60
CA SER A 53 -12.44 3.94 2.89
C SER A 53 -13.75 4.56 2.41
N HIS A 54 -13.77 5.87 2.15
CA HIS A 54 -14.95 6.55 1.63
C HIS A 54 -15.25 6.19 0.16
N ASP A 55 -14.21 5.95 -0.64
CA ASP A 55 -14.33 5.76 -2.09
C ASP A 55 -13.90 4.35 -2.53
N PHE A 56 -13.08 3.68 -1.72
CA PHE A 56 -12.42 2.44 -2.09
C PHE A 56 -12.52 1.37 -1.01
N MET A 57 -12.77 0.13 -1.46
CA MET A 57 -12.46 -1.06 -0.70
C MET A 57 -10.99 -1.44 -0.95
N VAL A 58 -10.24 -1.71 0.12
CA VAL A 58 -8.80 -2.00 0.04
C VAL A 58 -8.47 -3.32 0.73
N TRP A 59 -7.75 -4.20 0.04
CA TRP A 59 -7.21 -5.44 0.61
C TRP A 59 -5.79 -5.72 0.15
N GLU A 60 -5.13 -6.61 0.87
CA GLU A 60 -3.75 -6.99 0.65
C GLU A 60 -3.63 -8.16 -0.32
N GLU A 61 -2.78 -8.00 -1.33
CA GLU A 61 -2.35 -9.04 -2.28
C GLU A 61 -0.83 -9.21 -2.24
N SER A 62 -0.22 -8.85 -1.10
CA SER A 62 1.22 -8.92 -0.89
C SER A 62 1.78 -10.32 -1.07
N THR A 63 3.02 -10.39 -1.52
CA THR A 63 3.83 -11.61 -1.54
C THR A 63 5.00 -11.44 -0.58
N PRO A 64 5.79 -12.49 -0.29
CA PRO A 64 6.98 -12.36 0.55
C PRO A 64 8.02 -11.33 0.04
N PHE A 65 7.94 -10.92 -1.23
CA PHE A 65 8.91 -10.02 -1.87
C PHE A 65 8.39 -8.60 -2.09
N MET A 66 7.07 -8.37 -2.02
CA MET A 66 6.47 -7.08 -2.33
C MET A 66 5.17 -6.85 -1.56
N THR A 67 5.00 -5.62 -1.08
CA THR A 67 3.74 -5.15 -0.52
C THR A 67 2.85 -4.66 -1.65
N VAL A 68 1.68 -5.28 -1.81
CA VAL A 68 0.76 -4.98 -2.90
C VAL A 68 -0.64 -4.81 -2.32
N PHE A 69 -1.28 -3.69 -2.66
CA PHE A 69 -2.67 -3.44 -2.28
C PHE A 69 -3.56 -3.32 -3.51
N ARG A 70 -4.72 -3.97 -3.45
CA ARG A 70 -5.77 -3.82 -4.44
C ARG A 70 -6.79 -2.81 -3.95
N PHE A 71 -7.23 -1.97 -4.87
CA PHE A 71 -8.25 -0.96 -4.63
C PHE A 71 -9.40 -1.21 -5.60
N GLN A 72 -10.60 -1.37 -5.08
CA GLN A 72 -11.81 -1.45 -5.88
C GLN A 72 -12.73 -0.29 -5.51
N ARG A 73 -13.30 0.35 -6.53
CA ARG A 73 -14.24 1.46 -6.33
C ARG A 73 -15.50 0.92 -5.65
N GLY A 74 -15.88 1.50 -4.51
CA GLY A 74 -17.19 1.26 -3.94
C GLY A 74 -18.26 1.88 -4.83
N LEU A 75 -19.31 1.15 -5.18
CA LEU A 75 -20.54 1.72 -5.73
C LEU A 75 -21.25 2.45 -4.58
N ASN A 76 -20.87 3.70 -4.31
CA ASN A 76 -21.71 4.61 -3.53
C ASN A 76 -22.77 5.23 -4.43
#